data_AF-A0ABD5WWF3-F1
#
_entry.id   AF-A0ABD5WWF3-F1
#
_cell.length_a   1.000
_cell.length_b   1.000
_cell.length_c   1.000
_cell.angle_alpha   90.00
_cell.angle_beta   90.00
_cell.angle_gamma   90.00
#
_symmetry.space_group_name_H-M   'P 1'
#
loop_
_entity.id
_entity.type
_entity.pdbx_description
1 polymer ?
#
loop_
_entity_poly.entity_id
_entity_poly.type
_entity_poly.pdbx_seq_one_letter_code
_entity_poly.pdbx_strand_id
1 'polypeptide(L)'
;MSNLSSQFESSLDGIRDELERARNRYEELNALEQPPEVFVQAIHELEDQLESLERATSVNQSQLEVAQETRERAELLSDALLATQTRQETLIRQQLHRLGWWISALEDTPTPMDSGKIAEEVSMIARQYQILCTLLEKDEYAQIVSNSRFTPPEIEQSLRKVDAKLQEALLAAEYVDGYESGVDTALERIHTVLQDLSSESERVTTYQEALRAVKDQRVHSEELLEADDGSAAVATIREAFEGALMIDTELTRIEADTELARALGAFLTSHDFEAEEEIEEEVVSGDTDDLLARITSVIGAEVDSTISTRVRRLLEETDGSVASAVKRSEMDKQAFLEEISRLYTDGVIADITVEFET
;
A
#
# COMPACT_ATOMS: atom_id res chain seq x y z
N MET A 1 14.59 7.14 -41.78
CA MET A 1 14.47 5.71 -41.43
C MET A 1 15.38 5.28 -40.28
N SER A 2 16.60 5.81 -40.10
CA SER A 2 17.46 5.37 -38.97
C SER A 2 17.00 5.80 -37.57
N ASN A 3 16.20 6.88 -37.45
CA ASN A 3 15.75 7.40 -36.16
C ASN A 3 14.57 6.60 -35.55
N LEU A 4 13.63 6.15 -36.38
CA LEU A 4 12.47 5.36 -35.93
C LEU A 4 12.90 3.99 -35.39
N SER A 5 13.79 3.31 -36.10
CA SER A 5 14.32 2.02 -35.65
C SER A 5 15.09 2.14 -34.34
N SER A 6 15.89 3.21 -34.15
CA SER A 6 16.62 3.41 -32.88
C SER A 6 15.69 3.77 -31.73
N GLN A 7 14.64 4.55 -31.97
CA GLN A 7 13.65 4.86 -30.95
C GLN A 7 12.83 3.63 -30.55
N PHE A 8 12.47 2.79 -31.53
CA PHE A 8 11.76 1.54 -31.29
C PHE A 8 12.59 0.57 -30.45
N GLU A 9 13.86 0.34 -30.81
CA GLU A 9 14.77 -0.50 -30.01
C GLU A 9 14.95 0.06 -28.58
N SER A 10 15.08 1.38 -28.44
CA SER A 10 15.16 2.02 -27.13
C SER A 10 13.87 1.84 -26.31
N SER A 11 12.70 1.79 -26.94
CA SER A 11 11.45 1.46 -26.26
C SER A 11 11.42 -0.01 -25.83
N LEU A 12 11.85 -0.95 -26.70
CA LEU A 12 11.93 -2.38 -26.34
C LEU A 12 12.87 -2.62 -25.17
N ASP A 13 14.06 -2.00 -25.16
CA ASP A 13 14.99 -2.06 -24.03
C ASP A 13 14.33 -1.52 -22.75
N GLY A 14 13.61 -0.40 -22.85
CA GLY A 14 12.84 0.16 -21.74
C GLY A 14 11.76 -0.80 -21.21
N ILE A 15 11.00 -1.44 -22.09
CA ILE A 15 9.98 -2.44 -21.69
C ILE A 15 10.65 -3.61 -20.95
N ARG A 16 11.78 -4.12 -21.46
CA ARG A 16 12.52 -5.23 -20.82
C ARG A 16 12.97 -4.85 -19.41
N ASP A 17 13.56 -3.66 -19.26
CA ASP A 17 14.04 -3.16 -17.97
C ASP A 17 12.88 -3.00 -16.97
N GLU A 18 11.74 -2.43 -17.38
CA GLU A 18 10.60 -2.25 -16.48
C GLU A 18 9.92 -3.58 -16.13
N LEU A 19 9.80 -4.52 -17.07
CA LEU A 19 9.26 -5.85 -16.78
C LEU A 19 10.18 -6.66 -15.86
N GLU A 20 11.49 -6.56 -16.00
CA GLU A 20 12.43 -7.17 -15.07
C GLU A 20 12.26 -6.59 -13.66
N ARG A 21 12.12 -5.26 -13.53
CA ARG A 21 11.83 -4.61 -12.24
C ARG A 21 10.49 -5.05 -11.66
N ALA A 22 9.44 -5.09 -12.48
CA ALA A 22 8.11 -5.51 -12.06
C ALA A 22 8.14 -6.96 -11.54
N ARG A 23 8.81 -7.89 -12.24
CA ARG A 23 8.98 -9.28 -11.76
C ARG A 23 9.71 -9.35 -10.43
N ASN A 24 10.84 -8.65 -10.29
CA ASN A 24 11.60 -8.64 -9.04
C ASN A 24 10.77 -8.08 -7.88
N ARG A 25 10.06 -6.96 -8.10
CA ARG A 25 9.15 -6.37 -7.10
C ARG A 25 7.99 -7.30 -6.75
N TYR A 26 7.42 -8.00 -7.73
CA TYR A 26 6.39 -9.00 -7.50
C TYR A 26 6.92 -10.16 -6.64
N GLU A 27 8.10 -10.69 -6.93
CA GLU A 27 8.73 -11.75 -6.14
C GLU A 27 9.02 -11.31 -4.70
N GLU A 28 9.54 -10.09 -4.52
CA GLU A 28 9.78 -9.47 -3.22
C GLU A 28 8.47 -9.31 -2.45
N LEU A 29 7.44 -8.71 -3.07
CA LEU A 29 6.12 -8.54 -2.47
C LEU A 29 5.50 -9.89 -2.10
N ASN A 30 5.59 -10.90 -2.98
CA ASN A 30 5.08 -12.25 -2.73
C ASN A 30 5.75 -12.96 -1.56
N ALA A 31 6.97 -12.55 -1.19
CA ALA A 31 7.64 -13.03 0.01
C ALA A 31 7.12 -12.35 1.30
N LEU A 32 6.42 -11.22 1.19
CA LEU A 32 5.82 -10.47 2.30
C LEU A 32 4.33 -10.79 2.49
N GLU A 33 3.57 -10.76 1.41
CA GLU A 33 2.13 -11.01 1.36
C GLU A 33 1.75 -11.56 -0.03
N GLN A 34 0.66 -12.31 -0.14
CA GLN A 34 0.14 -12.71 -1.44
C GLN A 34 -0.29 -11.46 -2.25
N PRO A 35 0.39 -11.11 -3.35
CA PRO A 35 0.01 -9.96 -4.15
C PRO A 35 -1.31 -10.25 -4.87
N PRO A 36 -2.06 -9.20 -5.26
CA PRO A 36 -3.23 -9.36 -6.12
C PRO A 36 -2.89 -10.15 -7.40
N GLU A 37 -3.69 -11.18 -7.73
CA GLU A 37 -3.47 -12.04 -8.92
C GLU A 37 -3.38 -11.24 -10.23
N VAL A 38 -4.05 -10.10 -10.24
CA VAL A 38 -4.05 -9.13 -11.34
C VAL A 38 -2.65 -8.66 -11.75
N PHE A 39 -1.69 -8.56 -10.82
CA PHE A 39 -0.32 -8.17 -11.17
C PHE A 39 0.41 -9.23 -11.98
N VAL A 40 0.20 -10.52 -11.69
CA VAL A 40 0.81 -11.61 -12.48
C VAL A 40 0.23 -11.63 -13.89
N GLN A 41 -1.08 -11.45 -14.00
CA GLN A 41 -1.75 -11.38 -15.30
C GLN A 41 -1.22 -10.21 -16.12
N ALA A 42 -1.12 -9.02 -15.51
CA ALA A 42 -0.57 -7.81 -16.14
C ALA A 42 0.89 -8.00 -16.62
N ILE A 43 1.74 -8.66 -15.82
CA ILE A 43 3.11 -8.99 -16.22
C ILE A 43 3.08 -9.87 -17.49
N HIS A 44 2.28 -10.93 -17.50
CA HIS A 44 2.20 -11.84 -18.65
C HIS A 44 1.65 -11.17 -19.92
N GLU A 45 0.63 -10.32 -19.79
CA GLU A 45 0.07 -9.59 -20.93
C GLU A 45 1.09 -8.64 -21.56
N LEU A 46 1.89 -7.93 -20.75
CA LEU A 46 2.95 -7.06 -21.25
C LEU A 46 4.14 -7.84 -21.84
N GLU A 47 4.44 -9.03 -21.30
CA GLU A 47 5.45 -9.95 -21.87
C GLU A 47 5.04 -10.44 -23.26
N ASP A 48 3.78 -10.83 -23.44
CA ASP A 48 3.23 -11.26 -24.73
C ASP A 48 3.24 -10.11 -25.74
N GLN A 49 2.93 -8.88 -25.30
CA GLN A 49 3.04 -7.68 -26.14
C GLN A 49 4.49 -7.39 -26.56
N LEU A 50 5.45 -7.46 -25.62
CA LEU A 50 6.87 -7.31 -25.93
C LEU A 50 7.31 -8.36 -26.96
N GLU A 51 6.93 -9.63 -26.78
CA GLU A 51 7.29 -10.69 -27.72
C GLU A 51 6.70 -10.46 -29.11
N SER A 52 5.48 -9.91 -29.19
CA SER A 52 4.84 -9.50 -30.45
C SER A 52 5.62 -8.37 -31.14
N LEU A 53 6.01 -7.33 -30.37
CA LEU A 53 6.79 -6.20 -30.88
C LEU A 53 8.19 -6.62 -31.36
N GLU A 54 8.86 -7.53 -30.65
CA GLU A 54 10.16 -8.08 -31.04
C GLU A 54 10.11 -8.88 -32.36
N ARG A 55 8.96 -9.47 -32.67
CA ARG A 55 8.73 -10.21 -33.93
C ARG A 55 8.36 -9.31 -35.11
N ALA A 56 8.19 -8.01 -34.89
CA ALA A 56 7.81 -7.08 -35.95
C ALA A 56 8.91 -7.00 -37.04
N THR A 57 8.54 -7.34 -38.28
CA THR A 57 9.48 -7.35 -39.43
C THR A 57 9.70 -5.97 -40.05
N SER A 58 8.86 -4.99 -39.73
CA SER A 58 8.98 -3.61 -40.19
C SER A 58 8.58 -2.62 -39.11
N VAL A 59 9.46 -1.67 -38.79
CA VAL A 59 9.19 -0.59 -37.84
C VAL A 59 8.55 0.58 -38.59
N ASN A 60 7.30 0.88 -38.27
CA ASN A 60 6.59 2.08 -38.70
C ASN A 60 6.19 2.93 -37.48
N GLN A 61 5.60 4.10 -37.72
CA GLN A 61 5.22 5.03 -36.65
C GLN A 61 4.21 4.41 -35.66
N SER A 62 3.25 3.63 -36.16
CA SER A 62 2.27 2.93 -35.32
C SER A 62 2.92 1.89 -34.42
N GLN A 63 3.91 1.13 -34.92
CA GLN A 63 4.67 0.17 -34.10
C GLN A 63 5.49 0.87 -33.01
N LEU A 64 6.07 2.04 -33.32
CA LEU A 64 6.76 2.85 -32.33
C LEU A 64 5.80 3.36 -31.24
N GLU A 65 4.61 3.82 -31.63
CA GLU A 65 3.57 4.27 -30.68
C GLU A 65 3.16 3.14 -29.73
N VAL A 66 2.88 1.93 -30.25
CA VAL A 66 2.55 0.77 -29.41
C VAL A 66 3.70 0.42 -28.47
N ALA A 67 4.96 0.43 -28.94
CA ALA A 67 6.11 0.16 -28.06
C ALA A 67 6.31 1.23 -26.97
N GLN A 68 5.94 2.49 -27.23
CA GLN A 68 5.98 3.54 -26.21
C GLN A 68 4.87 3.35 -25.17
N GLU A 69 3.64 3.05 -25.61
CA GLU A 69 2.51 2.79 -24.71
C GLU A 69 2.72 1.53 -23.85
N THR A 70 3.22 0.44 -24.44
CA THR A 70 3.58 -0.78 -23.69
C THR A 70 4.66 -0.48 -22.64
N ARG A 71 5.59 0.41 -22.94
CA ARG A 71 6.61 0.84 -21.96
C ARG A 71 5.99 1.63 -20.81
N GLU A 72 5.13 2.60 -21.11
CA GLU A 72 4.43 3.39 -20.09
C GLU A 72 3.59 2.51 -19.16
N ARG A 73 2.91 1.49 -19.71
CA ARG A 73 2.18 0.49 -18.92
C ARG A 73 3.09 -0.39 -18.06
N ALA A 74 4.26 -0.77 -18.56
CA ALA A 74 5.25 -1.52 -17.78
C ALA A 74 5.83 -0.68 -16.63
N GLU A 75 6.07 0.61 -16.87
CA GLU A 75 6.49 1.58 -15.84
C GLU A 75 5.41 1.74 -14.77
N LEU A 76 4.15 1.96 -15.17
CA LEU A 76 3.00 2.04 -14.26
C LEU A 76 2.87 0.79 -13.37
N LEU A 77 2.96 -0.41 -13.96
CA LEU A 77 2.91 -1.68 -13.23
C LEU A 77 4.05 -1.80 -12.22
N SER A 78 5.27 -1.49 -12.65
CA SER A 78 6.46 -1.50 -11.82
C SER A 78 6.26 -0.59 -10.61
N ASP A 79 5.78 0.64 -10.82
CA ASP A 79 5.59 1.63 -9.76
C ASP A 79 4.43 1.30 -8.82
N ALA A 80 3.33 0.75 -9.32
CA ALA A 80 2.24 0.23 -8.49
C ALA A 80 2.72 -0.91 -7.57
N LEU A 81 3.55 -1.82 -8.07
CA LEU A 81 4.17 -2.88 -7.28
C LEU A 81 5.10 -2.32 -6.19
N LEU A 82 5.90 -1.30 -6.51
CA LEU A 82 6.77 -0.64 -5.53
C LEU A 82 5.98 0.06 -4.43
N ALA A 83 4.92 0.77 -4.78
CA ALA A 83 4.06 1.44 -3.80
C ALA A 83 3.41 0.40 -2.87
N THR A 84 2.95 -0.73 -3.43
CA THR A 84 2.37 -1.84 -2.67
C THR A 84 3.41 -2.51 -1.75
N GLN A 85 4.64 -2.70 -2.23
CA GLN A 85 5.76 -3.18 -1.41
C GLN A 85 6.07 -2.22 -0.26
N THR A 86 6.20 -0.92 -0.55
CA THR A 86 6.49 0.12 0.44
C THR A 86 5.43 0.17 1.55
N ARG A 87 4.16 -0.05 1.19
CA ARG A 87 3.07 -0.23 2.16
C ARG A 87 3.36 -1.39 3.11
N GLN A 88 3.68 -2.59 2.59
CA GLN A 88 3.96 -3.77 3.43
C GLN A 88 5.17 -3.57 4.34
N GLU A 89 6.25 -3.00 3.81
CA GLU A 89 7.45 -2.70 4.57
C GLU A 89 7.15 -1.74 5.74
N THR A 90 6.27 -0.77 5.51
CA THR A 90 5.79 0.14 6.55
C THR A 90 5.00 -0.60 7.63
N LEU A 91 4.08 -1.50 7.26
CA LEU A 91 3.33 -2.31 8.23
C LEU A 91 4.26 -3.18 9.09
N ILE A 92 5.25 -3.84 8.48
CA ILE A 92 6.23 -4.69 9.17
C ILE A 92 7.09 -3.85 10.12
N ARG A 93 7.59 -2.70 9.66
CA ARG A 93 8.41 -1.78 10.49
C ARG A 93 7.67 -1.38 11.76
N GLN A 94 6.40 -0.99 11.62
CA GLN A 94 5.62 -0.56 12.78
C GLN A 94 5.18 -1.74 13.67
N GLN A 95 4.96 -2.93 13.12
CA GLN A 95 4.76 -4.12 13.94
C GLN A 95 5.97 -4.38 14.86
N LEU A 96 7.20 -4.24 14.34
CA LEU A 96 8.41 -4.36 15.16
C LEU A 96 8.53 -3.23 16.19
N HIS A 97 8.16 -1.99 15.86
CA HIS A 97 8.13 -0.92 16.85
C HIS A 97 7.20 -1.23 18.03
N ARG A 98 5.98 -1.73 17.76
CA ARG A 98 5.04 -2.16 18.80
C ARG A 98 5.59 -3.26 19.70
N LEU A 99 6.26 -4.26 19.12
CA LEU A 99 6.95 -5.29 19.91
C LEU A 99 8.04 -4.68 20.80
N GLY A 100 8.80 -3.71 20.29
CA GLY A 100 9.81 -2.99 21.05
C GLY A 100 9.24 -2.27 22.26
N TRP A 101 8.08 -1.61 22.14
CA TRP A 101 7.42 -0.97 23.28
C TRP A 101 6.97 -1.97 24.34
N TRP A 102 6.41 -3.10 23.91
CA TRP A 102 6.00 -4.14 24.86
C TRP A 102 7.21 -4.75 25.58
N ILE A 103 8.29 -5.02 24.85
CA ILE A 103 9.55 -5.49 25.47
C ILE A 103 10.05 -4.47 26.50
N SER A 104 10.06 -3.18 26.14
CA SER A 104 10.50 -2.11 27.05
C SER A 104 9.64 -2.05 28.31
N ALA A 105 8.31 -2.11 28.17
CA ALA A 105 7.39 -2.15 29.31
C ALA A 105 7.65 -3.36 30.24
N LEU A 106 7.96 -4.54 29.67
CA LEU A 106 8.30 -5.72 30.45
C LEU A 106 9.69 -5.64 31.10
N GLU A 107 10.67 -4.99 30.46
CA GLU A 107 12.00 -4.76 31.01
C GLU A 107 11.99 -3.74 32.16
N ASP A 108 11.13 -2.72 32.07
CA ASP A 108 10.92 -1.70 33.11
C ASP A 108 10.10 -2.25 34.29
N THR A 109 9.30 -3.30 34.07
CA THR A 109 8.55 -3.97 35.13
C THR A 109 9.49 -4.68 36.10
N PRO A 110 9.40 -4.46 37.44
CA PRO A 110 10.27 -5.11 38.40
C PRO A 110 10.17 -6.64 38.28
N THR A 111 11.29 -7.35 38.38
CA THR A 111 11.25 -8.82 38.47
C THR A 111 11.35 -9.26 39.95
N PRO A 112 10.45 -10.13 40.45
CA PRO A 112 10.52 -10.59 41.84
C PRO A 112 11.89 -11.23 42.18
N MET A 113 12.37 -11.13 43.42
CA MET A 113 13.72 -11.62 43.79
C MET A 113 13.99 -13.11 43.48
N ASP A 114 12.96 -13.96 43.39
CA ASP A 114 13.06 -15.40 43.07
C ASP A 114 12.65 -15.75 41.62
N SER A 115 12.52 -14.75 40.74
CA SER A 115 11.95 -14.91 39.39
C SER A 115 12.99 -15.01 38.26
N GLY A 116 14.20 -15.48 38.54
CA GLY A 116 15.30 -15.52 37.56
C GLY A 116 14.95 -16.16 36.20
N LYS A 117 13.94 -17.04 36.15
CA LYS A 117 13.38 -17.59 34.91
C LYS A 117 12.61 -16.57 34.06
N ILE A 118 11.83 -15.68 34.68
CA ILE A 118 11.07 -14.64 33.96
C ILE A 118 12.05 -13.64 33.32
N ALA A 119 13.04 -13.17 34.08
CA ALA A 119 14.08 -12.28 33.55
C ALA A 119 14.87 -12.93 32.39
N GLU A 120 15.17 -14.23 32.48
CA GLU A 120 15.83 -14.97 31.39
C GLU A 120 14.94 -15.05 30.14
N GLU A 121 13.63 -15.29 30.30
CA GLU A 121 12.66 -15.29 29.21
C GLU A 121 12.53 -13.91 28.54
N VAL A 122 12.41 -12.83 29.32
CA VAL A 122 12.40 -11.45 28.79
C VAL A 122 13.68 -11.16 28.01
N SER A 123 14.86 -11.47 28.58
CA SER A 123 16.14 -11.26 27.91
C SER A 123 16.28 -12.08 26.61
N MET A 124 15.74 -13.30 26.58
CA MET A 124 15.70 -14.11 25.38
C MET A 124 14.82 -13.47 24.30
N ILE A 125 13.63 -12.99 24.66
CA ILE A 125 12.73 -12.29 23.75
C ILE A 125 13.37 -11.01 23.21
N ALA A 126 13.99 -10.20 24.07
CA ALA A 126 14.71 -9.00 23.67
C ALA A 126 15.85 -9.30 22.67
N ARG A 127 16.57 -10.41 22.84
CA ARG A 127 17.59 -10.85 21.86
C ARG A 127 16.98 -11.28 20.52
N GLN A 128 15.84 -11.98 20.54
CA GLN A 128 15.13 -12.34 19.31
C GLN A 128 14.67 -11.09 18.57
N TYR A 129 14.08 -10.13 19.30
CA TYR A 129 13.70 -8.82 18.77
C TYR A 129 14.89 -8.06 18.16
N GLN A 130 16.04 -8.01 18.83
CA GLN A 130 17.24 -7.34 18.30
C GLN A 130 17.72 -7.95 16.99
N ILE A 131 17.57 -9.26 16.80
CA ILE A 131 17.86 -9.92 15.53
C ILE A 131 16.90 -9.41 14.44
N LEU A 132 15.60 -9.30 14.74
CA LEU A 132 14.63 -8.72 13.79
C LEU A 132 14.94 -7.25 13.47
N CYS A 133 15.36 -6.44 14.45
CA CYS A 133 15.84 -5.08 14.20
C CYS A 133 17.06 -5.05 13.28
N THR A 134 18.00 -6.00 13.45
CA THR A 134 19.17 -6.10 12.57
C THR A 134 18.78 -6.47 11.13
N LEU A 135 17.72 -7.26 10.94
CA LEU A 135 17.16 -7.54 9.61
C LEU A 135 16.46 -6.31 9.03
N LEU A 136 15.72 -5.57 9.85
CA LEU A 136 15.07 -4.32 9.47
C LEU A 136 16.09 -3.26 9.01
N GLU A 137 17.21 -3.11 9.72
CA GLU A 137 18.31 -2.19 9.34
C GLU A 137 18.97 -2.53 7.99
N LYS A 138 18.76 -3.74 7.49
CA LYS A 138 19.29 -4.22 6.20
C LYS A 138 18.22 -4.34 5.12
N ASP A 139 17.00 -3.86 5.40
CA ASP A 139 15.84 -3.98 4.53
C ASP A 139 15.51 -5.45 4.16
N GLU A 140 15.85 -6.41 5.04
CA GLU A 140 15.61 -7.85 4.83
C GLU A 140 14.18 -8.26 5.27
N TYR A 141 13.16 -7.55 4.78
CA TYR A 141 11.76 -7.67 5.20
C TYR A 141 11.19 -9.10 5.08
N ALA A 142 11.50 -9.80 3.98
CA ALA A 142 11.07 -11.18 3.79
C ALA A 142 11.60 -12.12 4.87
N GLN A 143 12.82 -11.89 5.35
CA GLN A 143 13.41 -12.68 6.43
C GLN A 143 12.83 -12.35 7.81
N ILE A 144 12.25 -11.15 7.99
CA ILE A 144 11.53 -10.80 9.22
C ILE A 144 10.23 -11.62 9.32
N VAL A 145 9.48 -11.68 8.21
CA VAL A 145 8.17 -12.36 8.16
C VAL A 145 8.33 -13.88 8.18
N SER A 146 9.27 -14.42 7.41
CA SER A 146 9.41 -15.87 7.17
C SER A 146 10.50 -16.56 8.01
N ASN A 147 11.05 -15.89 9.02
CA ASN A 147 12.16 -16.42 9.80
C ASN A 147 11.82 -17.79 10.43
N SER A 148 12.56 -18.83 10.04
CA SER A 148 12.33 -20.20 10.52
C SER A 148 12.56 -20.42 12.03
N ARG A 149 13.20 -19.49 12.75
CA ARG A 149 13.51 -19.63 14.18
C ARG A 149 12.52 -18.94 15.09
N PHE A 150 12.05 -17.75 14.70
CA PHE A 150 11.07 -16.97 15.43
C PHE A 150 10.52 -15.87 14.53
N THR A 151 9.22 -15.67 14.54
CA THR A 151 8.51 -14.64 13.77
C THR A 151 7.92 -13.58 14.71
N PRO A 152 7.54 -12.38 14.22
CA PRO A 152 6.88 -11.37 15.04
C PRO A 152 5.67 -11.91 15.83
N PRO A 153 4.76 -12.72 15.25
CA PRO A 153 3.65 -13.33 16.00
C PRO A 153 4.11 -14.31 17.10
N GLU A 154 5.20 -15.05 16.90
CA GLU A 154 5.75 -15.95 17.92
C GLU A 154 6.41 -15.19 19.07
N ILE A 155 7.06 -14.06 18.77
CA ILE A 155 7.57 -13.13 19.78
C ILE A 155 6.38 -12.56 20.57
N GLU A 156 5.33 -12.08 19.91
CA GLU A 156 4.12 -11.57 20.56
C GLU A 156 3.49 -12.62 21.49
N GLN A 157 3.39 -13.87 21.03
CA GLN A 157 2.88 -14.97 21.86
C GLN A 157 3.79 -15.22 23.08
N SER A 158 5.10 -15.06 22.92
CA SER A 158 6.06 -15.21 24.01
C SER A 158 5.94 -14.07 25.02
N LEU A 159 5.73 -12.83 24.55
CA LEU A 159 5.43 -11.66 25.39
C LEU A 159 4.17 -11.88 26.22
N ARG A 160 3.07 -12.36 25.60
CA ARG A 160 1.83 -12.69 26.31
C ARG A 160 2.02 -13.74 27.42
N LYS A 161 2.87 -14.75 27.17
CA LYS A 161 3.17 -15.79 28.17
C LYS A 161 3.97 -15.22 29.35
N VAL A 162 4.91 -14.32 29.08
CA VAL A 162 5.70 -13.65 30.11
C VAL A 162 4.83 -12.69 30.92
N ASP A 163 3.99 -11.90 30.24
CA ASP A 163 3.01 -11.00 30.85
C ASP A 163 2.12 -11.74 31.86
N ALA A 164 1.52 -12.87 31.45
CA ALA A 164 0.70 -13.69 32.34
C ALA A 164 1.46 -14.18 33.59
N LYS A 165 2.76 -14.50 33.46
CA LYS A 165 3.60 -14.89 34.60
C LYS A 165 3.92 -13.71 35.52
N LEU A 166 4.17 -12.53 34.97
CA LEU A 166 4.42 -11.32 35.74
C LEU A 166 3.17 -10.92 36.54
N GLN A 167 1.99 -11.01 35.91
CA GLN A 167 0.71 -10.78 36.58
C GLN A 167 0.53 -11.66 37.83
N GLU A 168 0.92 -12.93 37.76
CA GLU A 168 0.83 -13.86 38.90
C GLU A 168 1.90 -13.62 39.97
N ALA A 169 3.03 -13.03 39.59
CA ALA A 169 4.22 -12.97 40.43
C ALA A 169 4.43 -11.62 41.13
N LEU A 170 3.81 -10.54 40.63
CA LEU A 170 4.00 -9.17 41.11
C LEU A 170 2.84 -8.66 41.94
N LEU A 171 3.14 -7.64 42.76
CA LEU A 171 2.10 -6.83 43.37
C LEU A 171 1.43 -5.96 42.31
N ALA A 172 0.12 -5.72 42.46
CA ALA A 172 -0.66 -4.91 41.51
C ALA A 172 -0.01 -3.55 41.21
N ALA A 173 0.48 -2.85 42.23
CA ALA A 173 1.13 -1.55 42.06
C ALA A 173 2.43 -1.62 41.23
N GLU A 174 3.24 -2.67 41.42
CA GLU A 174 4.49 -2.87 40.66
C GLU A 174 4.21 -3.24 39.20
N TYR A 175 3.14 -4.01 38.96
CA TYR A 175 2.70 -4.37 37.62
C TYR A 175 2.13 -3.16 36.87
N VAL A 176 1.28 -2.35 37.54
CA VAL A 176 0.67 -1.15 36.94
C VAL A 176 1.73 -0.11 36.55
N ASP A 177 2.69 0.18 37.44
CA ASP A 177 3.79 1.13 37.18
C ASP A 177 4.62 0.77 35.94
N GLY A 178 4.94 -0.53 35.75
CA GLY A 178 5.67 -0.99 34.56
C GLY A 178 4.87 -0.83 33.25
N TYR A 179 3.56 -1.06 33.28
CA TYR A 179 2.70 -0.92 32.11
C TYR A 179 2.32 0.53 31.80
N GLU A 180 2.27 1.43 32.77
CA GLU A 180 2.04 2.85 32.56
C GLU A 180 3.08 3.47 31.61
N SER A 181 4.37 3.14 31.80
CA SER A 181 5.46 3.57 30.91
C SER A 181 5.23 3.12 29.45
N GLY A 182 4.76 1.87 29.27
CA GLY A 182 4.42 1.31 27.96
C GLY A 182 3.22 2.02 27.31
N VAL A 183 2.19 2.31 28.09
CA VAL A 183 1.02 3.08 27.63
C VAL A 183 1.43 4.49 27.21
N ASP A 184 2.23 5.19 28.01
CA ASP A 184 2.68 6.55 27.71
C ASP A 184 3.48 6.62 26.41
N THR A 185 4.40 5.67 26.20
CA THR A 185 5.18 5.57 24.96
C THR A 185 4.27 5.37 23.74
N ALA A 186 3.26 4.50 23.84
CA ALA A 186 2.32 4.27 22.76
C ALA A 186 1.44 5.51 22.50
N LEU A 187 0.96 6.17 23.56
CA LEU A 187 0.14 7.38 23.50
C LEU A 187 0.87 8.55 22.82
N GLU A 188 2.17 8.74 23.08
CA GLU A 188 2.97 9.79 22.44
C GLU A 188 3.03 9.63 20.91
N ARG A 189 3.27 8.42 20.42
CA ARG A 189 3.28 8.17 18.98
C ARG A 189 1.88 8.33 18.38
N ILE A 190 0.86 7.71 18.98
CA ILE A 190 -0.52 7.82 18.48
C ILE A 190 -0.93 9.29 18.39
N HIS A 191 -0.54 10.10 19.37
CA HIS A 191 -0.81 11.53 19.34
C HIS A 191 -0.08 12.24 18.18
N THR A 192 1.18 11.88 17.91
CA THR A 192 1.96 12.43 16.81
C THR A 192 1.31 12.12 15.46
N VAL A 193 0.97 10.85 15.22
CA VAL A 193 0.29 10.40 13.99
C VAL A 193 -1.06 11.13 13.80
N LEU A 194 -1.86 11.23 14.86
CA LEU A 194 -3.16 11.92 14.79
C LEU A 194 -3.06 13.43 14.55
N GLN A 195 -1.92 14.06 14.86
CA GLN A 195 -1.68 15.48 14.52
C GLN A 195 -1.38 15.66 13.03
N ASP A 196 -0.73 14.67 12.42
CA ASP A 196 -0.35 14.71 11.01
C ASP A 196 -1.54 14.36 10.09
N LEU A 197 -2.53 13.62 10.59
CA LEU A 197 -3.79 13.33 9.90
C LEU A 197 -4.76 14.54 9.95
N SER A 198 -5.53 14.75 8.88
CA SER A 198 -6.46 15.88 8.81
C SER A 198 -7.57 15.78 9.87
N SER A 199 -7.72 16.83 10.69
CA SER A 199 -8.67 16.86 11.80
C SER A 199 -10.15 16.79 11.40
N GLU A 200 -10.46 16.89 10.11
CA GLU A 200 -11.82 16.91 9.57
C GLU A 200 -12.33 15.53 9.14
N SER A 201 -11.49 14.49 9.20
CA SER A 201 -11.91 13.12 8.91
C SER A 201 -12.70 12.50 10.08
N GLU A 202 -13.84 11.86 9.79
CA GLU A 202 -14.63 11.09 10.76
C GLU A 202 -13.79 9.97 11.42
N ARG A 203 -12.84 9.40 10.67
CA ARG A 203 -11.89 8.41 11.18
C ARG A 203 -10.98 9.02 12.25
N VAL A 204 -10.44 10.22 12.04
CA VAL A 204 -9.58 10.92 13.02
C VAL A 204 -10.35 11.23 14.30
N THR A 205 -11.62 11.65 14.20
CA THR A 205 -12.47 11.87 15.38
C THR A 205 -12.66 10.59 16.19
N THR A 206 -12.92 9.46 15.52
CA THR A 206 -13.09 8.14 16.16
C THR A 206 -11.83 7.73 16.93
N TYR A 207 -10.64 7.88 16.34
CA TYR A 207 -9.38 7.53 17.02
C TYR A 207 -9.00 8.52 18.12
N GLN A 208 -9.39 9.79 18.01
CA GLN A 208 -9.23 10.75 19.12
C GLN A 208 -10.11 10.38 20.32
N GLU A 209 -11.33 9.89 20.10
CA GLU A 209 -12.19 9.37 21.17
C GLU A 209 -11.63 8.09 21.78
N ALA A 210 -11.15 7.15 20.95
CA ALA A 210 -10.49 5.94 21.43
C ALA A 210 -9.21 6.26 22.23
N LEU A 211 -8.42 7.24 21.78
CA LEU A 211 -7.25 7.73 22.50
C LEU A 211 -7.63 8.33 23.87
N ARG A 212 -8.73 9.07 23.94
CA ARG A 212 -9.25 9.59 25.21
C ARG A 212 -9.66 8.43 26.13
N ALA A 213 -10.32 7.40 25.62
CA ALA A 213 -10.70 6.23 26.41
C ALA A 213 -9.47 5.52 27.01
N VAL A 214 -8.39 5.34 26.23
CA VAL A 214 -7.13 4.77 26.74
C VAL A 214 -6.51 5.64 27.83
N LYS A 215 -6.50 6.97 27.66
CA LYS A 215 -6.00 7.91 28.67
C LYS A 215 -6.83 7.86 29.96
N ASP A 216 -8.15 7.79 29.83
CA ASP A 216 -9.08 7.70 30.96
C ASP A 216 -8.88 6.36 31.70
N GLN A 217 -8.70 5.25 30.98
CA GLN A 217 -8.39 3.94 31.56
C GLN A 217 -7.06 3.93 32.31
N ARG A 218 -6.00 4.52 31.73
CA ARG A 218 -4.69 4.68 32.40
C ARG A 218 -4.84 5.41 33.74
N VAL A 219 -5.47 6.58 33.75
CA VAL A 219 -5.71 7.37 34.97
C VAL A 219 -6.60 6.61 35.95
N HIS A 220 -7.64 5.93 35.47
CA HIS A 220 -8.54 5.17 36.33
C HIS A 220 -7.85 3.96 36.98
N SER A 221 -6.86 3.35 36.32
CA SER A 221 -6.09 2.26 36.91
C SER A 221 -5.32 2.71 38.15
N GLU A 222 -4.75 3.92 38.16
CA GLU A 222 -4.10 4.54 39.32
C GLU A 222 -5.10 4.72 40.48
N GLU A 223 -6.32 5.20 40.19
CA GLU A 223 -7.38 5.36 41.19
C GLU A 223 -7.84 4.02 41.80
N LEU A 224 -7.86 2.96 40.99
CA LEU A 224 -8.26 1.62 41.39
C LEU A 224 -7.20 0.89 42.21
N LEU A 225 -5.94 1.33 42.22
CA LEU A 225 -4.90 0.73 43.08
C LEU A 225 -5.24 0.85 44.57
N GLU A 226 -5.99 1.89 44.95
CA GLU A 226 -6.46 2.11 46.32
C GLU A 226 -7.75 1.32 46.65
N ALA A 227 -8.36 0.67 45.65
CA ALA A 227 -9.61 -0.09 45.78
C ALA A 227 -9.36 -1.60 45.64
N ASP A 228 -9.72 -2.38 46.66
CA ASP A 228 -9.60 -3.85 46.73
C ASP A 228 -8.14 -4.37 46.77
N ASP A 229 -7.85 -5.55 46.20
CA ASP A 229 -6.50 -6.16 46.12
C ASP A 229 -5.68 -5.67 44.90
N GLY A 230 -6.17 -4.65 44.19
CA GLY A 230 -5.55 -4.07 43.00
C GLY A 230 -5.76 -4.87 41.71
N SER A 231 -6.53 -5.98 41.74
CA SER A 231 -6.84 -6.79 40.54
C SER A 231 -7.59 -6.00 39.46
N ALA A 232 -8.48 -5.10 39.85
CA ALA A 232 -9.18 -4.21 38.93
C ALA A 232 -8.22 -3.24 38.23
N ALA A 233 -7.27 -2.64 38.96
CA ALA A 233 -6.25 -1.76 38.38
C ALA A 233 -5.39 -2.50 37.33
N VAL A 234 -4.96 -3.72 37.64
CA VAL A 234 -4.20 -4.58 36.72
C VAL A 234 -5.00 -4.88 35.45
N ALA A 235 -6.29 -5.19 35.56
CA ALA A 235 -7.13 -5.43 34.39
C ALA A 235 -7.27 -4.15 33.53
N THR A 236 -7.51 -3.00 34.17
CA THR A 236 -7.70 -1.72 33.49
C THR A 236 -6.43 -1.23 32.78
N ILE A 237 -5.24 -1.33 33.39
CA ILE A 237 -4.01 -0.88 32.72
C ILE A 237 -3.66 -1.76 31.52
N ARG A 238 -3.96 -3.07 31.58
CA ARG A 238 -3.77 -3.98 30.43
C ARG A 238 -4.72 -3.63 29.30
N GLU A 239 -5.98 -3.37 29.62
CA GLU A 239 -6.96 -2.92 28.62
C GLU A 239 -6.51 -1.61 27.96
N ALA A 240 -5.97 -0.67 28.74
CA ALA A 240 -5.40 0.56 28.20
C ALA A 240 -4.21 0.28 27.25
N PHE A 241 -3.29 -0.59 27.65
CA PHE A 241 -2.13 -0.95 26.85
C PHE A 241 -2.50 -1.67 25.56
N GLU A 242 -3.36 -2.69 25.63
CA GLU A 242 -3.87 -3.40 24.45
C GLU A 242 -4.67 -2.46 23.54
N GLY A 243 -5.47 -1.57 24.12
CA GLY A 243 -6.19 -0.52 23.41
C GLY A 243 -5.22 0.41 22.65
N ALA A 244 -4.13 0.84 23.28
CA ALA A 244 -3.11 1.67 22.64
C ALA A 244 -2.45 0.93 21.45
N LEU A 245 -2.04 -0.32 21.64
CA LEU A 245 -1.42 -1.12 20.57
C LEU A 245 -2.38 -1.35 19.38
N MET A 246 -3.66 -1.56 19.67
CA MET A 246 -4.69 -1.71 18.64
C MET A 246 -4.91 -0.40 17.86
N ILE A 247 -5.02 0.74 18.56
CA ILE A 247 -5.14 2.04 17.91
C ILE A 247 -3.93 2.32 17.01
N ASP A 248 -2.71 2.08 17.49
CA ASP A 248 -1.49 2.26 16.68
C ASP A 248 -1.47 1.35 15.44
N THR A 249 -1.96 0.12 15.58
CA THR A 249 -2.07 -0.83 14.46
C THR A 249 -3.00 -0.31 13.37
N GLU A 250 -4.19 0.17 13.75
CA GLU A 250 -5.15 0.69 12.78
C GLU A 250 -4.71 2.02 12.17
N LEU A 251 -4.10 2.93 12.95
CA LEU A 251 -3.54 4.17 12.42
C LEU A 251 -2.41 3.92 11.43
N THR A 252 -1.51 2.98 11.76
CA THR A 252 -0.44 2.57 10.83
C THR A 252 -1.02 2.09 9.49
N ARG A 253 -2.10 1.30 9.51
CA ARG A 253 -2.76 0.84 8.28
C ARG A 253 -3.31 2.00 7.48
N ILE A 254 -4.03 2.91 8.14
CA ILE A 254 -4.60 4.10 7.49
C ILE A 254 -3.50 4.96 6.85
N GLU A 255 -2.40 5.20 7.55
CA GLU A 255 -1.26 5.95 7.01
C GLU A 255 -0.68 5.26 5.77
N ALA A 256 -0.44 3.95 5.85
CA ALA A 256 0.13 3.17 4.77
C ALA A 256 -0.83 3.07 3.56
N ASP A 257 -2.13 2.94 3.80
CA ASP A 257 -3.18 2.92 2.77
C ASP A 257 -3.34 4.29 2.10
N THR A 258 -3.28 5.37 2.89
CA THR A 258 -3.34 6.75 2.36
C THR A 258 -2.11 7.05 1.49
N GLU A 259 -0.92 6.62 1.92
CA GLU A 259 0.31 6.79 1.12
C GLU A 259 0.24 5.97 -0.17
N LEU A 260 -0.22 4.71 -0.09
CA LEU A 260 -0.46 3.88 -1.27
C LEU A 260 -1.46 4.55 -2.21
N ALA A 261 -2.64 4.92 -1.72
CA ALA A 261 -3.68 5.55 -2.51
C ALA A 261 -3.17 6.82 -3.21
N ARG A 262 -2.42 7.68 -2.51
CA ARG A 262 -1.80 8.87 -3.10
C ARG A 262 -0.82 8.53 -4.21
N ALA A 263 0.02 7.50 -4.02
CA ALA A 263 0.95 7.06 -5.05
C ALA A 263 0.19 6.54 -6.29
N LEU A 264 -0.79 5.65 -6.10
CA LEU A 264 -1.59 5.09 -7.19
C LEU A 264 -2.37 6.17 -7.95
N GLY A 265 -3.01 7.11 -7.23
CA GLY A 265 -3.73 8.23 -7.84
C GLY A 265 -2.81 9.18 -8.62
N ALA A 266 -1.60 9.46 -8.10
CA ALA A 266 -0.60 10.23 -8.83
C ALA A 266 -0.17 9.54 -10.13
N PHE A 267 -0.01 8.21 -10.10
CA PHE A 267 0.31 7.45 -11.31
C PHE A 267 -0.82 7.50 -12.33
N LEU A 268 -2.07 7.27 -11.93
CA LEU A 268 -3.24 7.36 -12.82
C LEU A 268 -3.40 8.76 -13.44
N THR A 269 -3.22 9.82 -12.64
CA THR A 269 -3.33 11.21 -13.12
C THR A 269 -2.20 11.58 -14.08
N SER A 270 -0.96 11.17 -13.78
CA SER A 270 0.22 11.52 -14.59
C SER A 270 0.22 10.92 -16.00
N HIS A 271 -0.54 9.85 -16.20
CA HIS A 271 -0.63 9.16 -17.49
C HIS A 271 -1.95 9.45 -18.25
N ASP A 272 -2.78 10.39 -17.77
CA ASP A 272 -4.00 10.88 -18.44
C ASP A 272 -5.02 9.76 -18.78
N PHE A 273 -5.06 8.71 -17.95
CA PHE A 273 -5.91 7.55 -18.21
C PHE A 273 -7.39 7.81 -17.87
N GLU A 274 -7.69 8.66 -16.88
CA GLU A 274 -9.04 8.87 -16.34
C GLU A 274 -9.29 10.31 -15.84
N ALA A 275 -10.54 10.63 -15.50
CA ALA A 275 -10.93 11.95 -14.99
C ALA A 275 -10.38 12.18 -13.57
N GLU A 276 -9.62 13.27 -13.39
CA GLU A 276 -8.95 13.65 -12.14
C GLU A 276 -9.89 13.70 -10.92
N GLU A 277 -11.16 14.10 -11.11
CA GLU A 277 -12.15 14.21 -10.04
C GLU A 277 -12.54 12.84 -9.41
N GLU A 278 -12.59 11.76 -10.21
CA GLU A 278 -12.88 10.41 -9.69
C GLU A 278 -11.69 9.84 -8.91
N ILE A 279 -10.47 10.11 -9.38
CA ILE A 279 -9.23 9.68 -8.72
C ILE A 279 -9.06 10.42 -7.39
N GLU A 280 -9.33 11.72 -7.34
CA GLU A 280 -9.23 12.51 -6.10
C GLU A 280 -10.15 12.00 -5.00
N GLU A 281 -11.37 11.57 -5.33
CA GLU A 281 -12.31 11.01 -4.34
C GLU A 281 -11.77 9.72 -3.71
N GLU A 282 -11.22 8.81 -4.53
CA GLU A 282 -10.64 7.54 -4.08
C GLU A 282 -9.33 7.73 -3.28
N VAL A 283 -8.51 8.71 -3.66
CA VAL A 283 -7.31 9.09 -2.90
C VAL A 283 -7.68 9.63 -1.52
N VAL A 284 -8.73 10.46 -1.44
CA VAL A 284 -9.20 11.03 -0.17
C VAL A 284 -9.84 9.98 0.73
N SER A 285 -10.57 9.02 0.17
CA SER A 285 -11.18 7.92 0.92
C SER A 285 -10.17 6.84 1.36
N GLY A 286 -9.03 6.77 0.67
CA GLY A 286 -7.99 5.76 0.85
C GLY A 286 -8.39 4.41 0.26
N ASP A 287 -9.20 4.41 -0.81
CA ASP A 287 -9.68 3.18 -1.45
C ASP A 287 -8.61 2.59 -2.39
N THR A 288 -7.67 1.86 -1.80
CA THR A 288 -6.55 1.27 -2.54
C THR A 288 -7.00 0.15 -3.48
N ASP A 289 -8.10 -0.55 -3.17
CA ASP A 289 -8.58 -1.68 -3.97
C ASP A 289 -9.16 -1.19 -5.30
N ASP A 290 -9.98 -0.13 -5.27
CA ASP A 290 -10.53 0.48 -6.48
C ASP A 290 -9.43 1.11 -7.34
N LEU A 291 -8.46 1.82 -6.72
CA LEU A 291 -7.30 2.38 -7.44
C LEU A 291 -6.43 1.30 -8.09
N LEU A 292 -6.20 0.17 -7.40
CA LEU A 292 -5.46 -0.98 -7.97
C LEU A 292 -6.24 -1.66 -9.10
N ALA A 293 -7.56 -1.76 -8.99
CA ALA A 293 -8.42 -2.29 -10.04
C ALA A 293 -8.37 -1.40 -11.30
N ARG A 294 -8.39 -0.07 -11.13
CA ARG A 294 -8.22 0.91 -12.23
C ARG A 294 -6.85 0.78 -12.89
N ILE A 295 -5.77 0.74 -12.11
CA ILE A 295 -4.40 0.53 -12.63
C ILE A 295 -4.32 -0.78 -13.42
N THR A 296 -4.92 -1.85 -12.91
CA THR A 296 -4.96 -3.13 -13.62
C THR A 296 -5.73 -3.02 -14.93
N SER A 297 -6.88 -2.33 -14.94
CA SER A 297 -7.66 -2.12 -16.15
C SER A 297 -6.86 -1.37 -17.21
N VAL A 298 -6.10 -0.35 -16.80
CA VAL A 298 -5.19 0.40 -17.69
C VAL A 298 -4.08 -0.50 -18.22
N ILE A 299 -3.46 -1.31 -17.36
CA ILE A 299 -2.38 -2.22 -17.76
C ILE A 299 -2.90 -3.37 -18.61
N GLY A 300 -4.15 -3.80 -18.44
CA GLY A 300 -4.75 -4.94 -19.15
C GLY A 300 -5.57 -4.58 -20.37
N ALA A 301 -5.91 -3.30 -20.59
CA ALA A 301 -6.53 -2.85 -21.82
C ALA A 301 -5.59 -3.19 -23.00
N GLU A 302 -5.96 -4.20 -23.80
CA GLU A 302 -5.29 -4.46 -25.08
C GLU A 302 -5.20 -3.15 -25.90
N VAL A 303 -4.29 -3.10 -26.87
CA VAL A 303 -3.94 -1.98 -27.79
C VAL A 303 -5.13 -1.42 -28.61
N ASP A 304 -6.35 -1.74 -28.22
CA ASP A 304 -7.59 -1.08 -28.56
C ASP A 304 -7.68 0.37 -28.03
N SER A 305 -6.91 0.73 -27.00
CA SER A 305 -6.78 2.08 -26.45
C SER A 305 -6.07 3.04 -27.40
N THR A 306 -5.01 2.66 -28.10
CA THR A 306 -4.26 3.63 -28.93
C THR A 306 -5.09 4.13 -30.09
N ILE A 307 -5.88 3.26 -30.71
CA ILE A 307 -6.77 3.63 -31.81
C ILE A 307 -8.02 4.35 -31.27
N SER A 308 -8.65 3.84 -30.21
CA SER A 308 -9.78 4.48 -29.52
C SER A 308 -9.45 5.88 -29.00
N THR A 309 -8.38 6.01 -28.22
CA THR A 309 -7.91 7.27 -27.61
C THR A 309 -7.42 8.23 -28.68
N ARG A 310 -6.77 7.75 -29.75
CA ARG A 310 -6.40 8.61 -30.90
C ARG A 310 -7.64 9.12 -31.63
N VAL A 311 -8.64 8.28 -31.86
CA VAL A 311 -9.92 8.66 -32.48
C VAL A 311 -10.67 9.64 -31.57
N ARG A 312 -10.73 9.38 -30.26
CA ARG A 312 -11.36 10.25 -29.26
C ARG A 312 -10.68 11.61 -29.19
N ARG A 313 -9.36 11.64 -29.04
CA ARG A 313 -8.56 12.88 -29.02
C ARG A 313 -8.69 13.66 -30.33
N LEU A 314 -8.70 12.99 -31.48
CA LEU A 314 -8.90 13.66 -32.78
C LEU A 314 -10.31 14.24 -32.91
N LEU A 315 -11.32 13.59 -32.33
CA LEU A 315 -12.69 14.13 -32.27
C LEU A 315 -12.74 15.33 -31.33
N GLU A 316 -12.12 15.28 -30.14
CA GLU A 316 -12.04 16.41 -29.20
C GLU A 316 -11.29 17.60 -29.81
N GLU A 317 -10.15 17.38 -30.45
CA GLU A 317 -9.38 18.42 -31.16
C GLU A 317 -10.10 19.04 -32.38
N THR A 318 -11.17 18.41 -32.85
CA THR A 318 -11.96 18.87 -34.00
C THR A 318 -13.41 19.19 -33.66
N ASP A 319 -13.69 19.47 -32.38
CA ASP A 319 -15.02 19.81 -31.86
C ASP A 319 -16.10 18.78 -32.25
N GLY A 320 -15.73 17.49 -32.25
CA GLY A 320 -16.59 16.36 -32.62
C GLY A 320 -16.76 16.14 -34.13
N SER A 321 -16.04 16.89 -34.98
CA SER A 321 -16.16 16.78 -36.44
C SER A 321 -15.47 15.53 -36.99
N VAL A 322 -16.24 14.46 -37.22
CA VAL A 322 -15.75 13.20 -37.82
C VAL A 322 -15.03 13.43 -39.15
N ALA A 323 -15.54 14.33 -40.01
CA ALA A 323 -14.93 14.61 -41.30
C ALA A 323 -13.54 15.28 -41.16
N SER A 324 -13.39 16.17 -40.20
CA SER A 324 -12.12 16.85 -39.90
C SER A 324 -11.14 15.91 -39.20
N ALA A 325 -11.63 15.08 -38.27
CA ALA A 325 -10.85 14.08 -37.56
C ALA A 325 -10.28 13.01 -38.52
N VAL A 326 -11.10 12.47 -39.43
CA VAL A 326 -10.66 11.53 -40.48
C VAL A 326 -9.60 12.16 -41.38
N LYS A 327 -9.74 13.44 -41.73
CA LYS A 327 -8.81 14.13 -42.63
C LYS A 327 -7.45 14.43 -41.97
N ARG A 328 -7.44 14.60 -40.65
CA ARG A 328 -6.22 14.78 -39.83
C ARG A 328 -5.62 13.45 -39.38
N SER A 329 -6.38 12.36 -39.48
CA SER A 329 -5.92 11.01 -39.19
C SER A 329 -5.06 10.45 -40.31
N GLU A 330 -4.04 9.68 -39.96
CA GLU A 330 -3.28 8.84 -40.91
C GLU A 330 -3.93 7.46 -41.11
N MET A 331 -5.06 7.20 -40.43
CA MET A 331 -5.80 5.94 -40.52
C MET A 331 -6.59 5.84 -41.82
N ASP A 332 -6.84 4.61 -42.26
CA ASP A 332 -7.83 4.37 -43.29
C ASP A 332 -9.21 4.83 -42.83
N LYS A 333 -9.95 5.47 -43.73
CA LYS A 333 -11.27 6.06 -43.42
C LYS A 333 -12.26 5.03 -42.90
N GLN A 334 -12.20 3.79 -43.40
CA GLN A 334 -13.11 2.75 -42.97
C GLN A 334 -12.74 2.24 -41.58
N ALA A 335 -11.46 2.02 -41.30
CA ALA A 335 -10.97 1.66 -39.97
C ALA A 335 -11.31 2.72 -38.91
N PHE A 336 -11.17 4.01 -39.26
CA PHE A 336 -11.54 5.11 -38.36
C PHE A 336 -13.03 5.14 -38.02
N LEU A 337 -13.90 4.82 -38.99
CA LEU A 337 -15.34 4.79 -38.78
C LEU A 337 -15.81 3.54 -38.02
N GLU A 338 -15.17 2.40 -38.26
CA GLU A 338 -15.39 1.17 -37.49
C GLU A 338 -15.04 1.40 -36.01
N GLU A 339 -13.96 2.13 -35.75
CA GLU A 339 -13.57 2.50 -34.38
C GLU A 339 -14.57 3.44 -33.70
N ILE A 340 -15.01 4.50 -34.38
CA ILE A 340 -16.06 5.40 -33.85
C ILE A 340 -17.33 4.61 -33.53
N SER A 341 -17.70 3.66 -34.40
CA SER A 341 -18.87 2.82 -34.19
C SER A 341 -18.71 1.94 -32.95
N ARG A 342 -17.51 1.46 -32.67
CA ARG A 342 -17.20 0.68 -31.46
C ARG A 342 -17.27 1.57 -30.22
N LEU A 343 -16.56 2.70 -30.20
CA LEU A 343 -16.59 3.70 -29.12
C LEU A 343 -18.01 4.16 -28.77
N TYR A 344 -18.86 4.33 -29.78
CA TYR A 344 -20.28 4.67 -29.60
C TYR A 344 -21.08 3.51 -28.98
N THR A 345 -20.84 2.28 -29.45
CA THR A 345 -21.53 1.08 -28.93
C THR A 345 -21.15 0.80 -27.49
N ASP A 346 -19.91 1.09 -27.12
CA ASP A 346 -19.37 0.90 -25.78
C ASP A 346 -19.71 2.07 -24.83
N GLY A 347 -20.43 3.09 -25.32
CA GLY A 347 -20.88 4.23 -24.52
C GLY A 347 -19.78 5.23 -24.15
N VAL A 348 -18.61 5.14 -24.77
CA VAL A 348 -17.41 5.96 -24.49
C VAL A 348 -17.51 7.37 -25.10
N ILE A 349 -18.31 7.54 -26.17
CA ILE A 349 -18.61 8.84 -26.77
C ILE A 349 -20.13 9.10 -26.76
N ALA A 350 -20.54 10.34 -26.46
CA ALA A 350 -21.95 10.73 -26.36
C ALA A 350 -22.66 10.76 -27.74
N ASP A 351 -24.01 10.70 -27.73
CA ASP A 351 -24.90 10.77 -28.90
C ASP A 351 -24.36 11.69 -30.01
N ILE A 352 -23.86 11.10 -31.09
CA ILE A 352 -23.22 11.83 -32.19
C ILE A 352 -24.29 12.69 -32.89
N THR A 353 -24.18 14.01 -32.76
CA THR A 353 -24.99 14.95 -33.55
C THR A 353 -24.33 15.12 -34.92
N VAL A 354 -24.87 14.44 -35.93
CA VAL A 354 -24.37 14.54 -37.31
C VAL A 354 -24.93 15.79 -37.98
N GLU A 355 -24.09 16.83 -38.10
CA GLU A 355 -24.40 18.00 -38.93
C GLU A 355 -23.74 17.87 -40.32
N PHE A 356 -24.53 18.09 -41.37
CA PHE A 356 -24.03 18.11 -42.74
C PHE A 356 -23.70 19.55 -43.13
N GLU A 357 -22.42 19.87 -43.28
CA GLU A 357 -21.99 21.11 -43.94
C GLU A 357 -22.45 21.11 -45.41
N THR A 358 -23.04 22.21 -45.86
CA THR A 358 -23.62 22.39 -47.21
C THR A 358 -22.63 22.95 -48.21
#